data_AF-A0A0A7A1H0-F1
#
_entry.id   AF-A0A0A7A1H0-F1
#
_cell.length_a   1.000
_cell.length_b   1.000
_cell.length_c   1.000
_cell.angle_alpha   90.00
_cell.angle_beta   90.00
_cell.angle_gamma   90.00
#
_symmetry.space_group_name_H-M   'P 1'
#
loop_
_entity.id
_entity.type
_entity.pdbx_description
1 polymer ?
#
loop_
_entity_poly.entity_id
_entity_poly.type
_entity_poly.pdbx_seq_one_letter_code
_entity_poly.pdbx_strand_id
1 'polypeptide(L)' 'MSMVETAPSKIQVRNLNFYYGKFHALKNINLDIAKTR' A
#
# COMPACT_ATOMS: atom_id res chain seq x y z
N MET A 1 17.01 19.57 -3.64
CA MET A 1 16.31 18.27 -3.59
C MET A 1 15.13 18.45 -2.66
N SER A 2 13.96 18.71 -3.23
CA SER A 2 12.75 19.04 -2.48
C SER A 2 12.26 17.79 -1.76
N MET A 3 12.22 17.85 -0.43
CA MET A 3 11.58 16.83 0.39
C MET A 3 10.10 16.83 0.03
N VAL A 4 9.67 15.81 -0.73
CA VAL A 4 8.24 15.53 -0.88
C VAL A 4 7.79 15.02 0.48
N GLU A 5 7.23 15.92 1.29
CA GLU A 5 6.62 15.59 2.57
C GLU A 5 5.29 14.89 2.27
N THR A 6 5.37 13.61 1.87
CA THR A 6 4.20 12.75 1.75
C THR A 6 3.58 12.67 3.13
N ALA A 7 2.35 13.19 3.27
CA ALA A 7 1.63 13.19 4.54
C ALA A 7 1.78 11.83 5.24
N PRO A 8 2.05 11.79 6.56
CA PRO A 8 2.41 10.55 7.24
C PRO A 8 1.35 9.49 6.96
N SER A 9 1.77 8.43 6.28
CA SER A 9 0.92 7.29 5.95
C SER A 9 0.41 6.68 7.25
N LYS A 10 -0.90 6.61 7.42
CA LYS A 10 -1.51 6.01 8.61
C LYS A 10 -1.35 4.49 8.59
N ILE A 11 -1.42 3.89 7.41
CA ILE A 11 -1.20 2.46 7.19
C ILE A 11 -0.25 2.30 6.02
N GLN A 12 0.79 1.50 6.21
CA GLN A 12 1.68 1.07 5.14
C GLN A 12 1.45 -0.41 4.88
N VAL A 13 1.24 -0.75 3.62
CA VAL A 13 1.15 -2.12 3.14
C VAL A 13 2.33 -2.36 2.22
N ARG A 14 3.08 -3.43 2.46
CA ARG A 14 4.21 -3.84 1.65
C ARG A 14 4.07 -5.31 1.29
N ASN A 15 4.37 -5.64 0.04
CA ASN A 15 4.38 -7.01 -0.48
C ASN A 15 3.05 -7.74 -0.29
N LEU A 16 1.92 -7.03 -0.44
CA LEU A 16 0.59 -7.63 -0.33
C LEU A 16 0.34 -8.59 -1.48
N ASN A 17 0.00 -9.82 -1.12
CA ASN A 17 -0.49 -10.84 -2.05
C ASN A 17 -1.93 -11.21 -1.65
N PHE A 18 -2.87 -11.03 -2.56
CA PHE A 18 -4.30 -11.30 -2.34
C PHE A 18 -4.74 -12.45 -3.24
N TYR A 19 -5.31 -13.48 -2.63
CA TYR A 19 -5.77 -14.69 -3.31
C TYR A 19 -7.26 -14.89 -3.05
N TYR A 20 -7.98 -15.35 -4.07
CA TYR A 20 -9.35 -15.84 -3.93
C TYR A 20 -9.41 -17.26 -4.53
N GLY A 21 -9.66 -18.24 -3.66
CA GLY A 21 -9.49 -19.65 -4.01
C GLY A 21 -8.06 -19.94 -4.46
N LYS A 22 -7.91 -20.52 -5.65
CA LYS A 22 -6.60 -20.80 -6.28
C LYS A 22 -6.05 -19.63 -7.10
N PHE A 23 -6.84 -18.56 -7.27
CA PHE A 23 -6.46 -17.44 -8.12
C PHE A 23 -5.69 -16.39 -7.32
N HIS A 24 -4.55 -15.96 -7.85
CA HIS A 24 -3.74 -14.89 -7.28
C HIS A 24 -4.18 -13.56 -7.88
N ALA A 25 -5.09 -12.86 -7.20
CA ALA A 25 -5.73 -11.65 -7.70
C ALA A 25 -4.84 -10.41 -7.63
N LEU A 26 -4.07 -10.23 -6.55
CA LEU A 26 -3.09 -9.14 -6.45
C LEU A 26 -1.75 -9.73 -6.01
N LYS A 27 -0.66 -9.41 -6.73
CA LYS A 27 0.68 -9.92 -6.44
C LYS A 27 1.62 -8.79 -6.09
N ASN A 28 2.26 -8.89 -4.92
CA ASN A 28 3.33 -8.03 -4.45
C ASN A 28 3.01 -6.51 -4.51
N ILE A 29 1.82 -6.14 -4.04
CA ILE A 29 1.35 -4.76 -4.05
C ILE A 29 1.94 -3.98 -2.85
N ASN A 30 2.40 -2.77 -3.12
CA ASN A 30 2.84 -1.81 -2.12
C ASN A 30 1.86 -0.62 -2.13
N LEU A 31 1.28 -0.28 -0.99
CA LEU A 31 0.32 0.80 -0.84
C LEU A 31 0.60 1.59 0.44
N ASP A 32 0.46 2.90 0.36
CA ASP A 32 0.43 3.79 1.52
C ASP A 32 -0.95 4.44 1.62
N ILE A 33 -1.62 4.21 2.75
CA ILE A 33 -2.91 4.82 3.03
C ILE A 33 -2.66 6.08 3.87
N ALA A 34 -2.93 7.23 3.27
CA ALA A 34 -2.88 8.51 3.96
C ALA A 34 -3.99 8.60 5.03
N LYS A 35 -3.76 9.43 6.04
CA LYS A 35 -4.81 9.76 7.03
C LYS A 35 -5.91 10.58 6.35
N THR A 36 -7.12 10.05 6.23
CA THR A 36 -8.31 10.84 5.91
C THR A 36 -8.51 11.89 7.01
N ARG A 37 -8.72 13.14 6.60
CA ARG A 37 -9.02 14.27 7.50
C ARG A 37 -10.41 14.12 8.11
#